data_AF-A0A1F8ZMS1-F1
#
_entry.id   AF-A0A1F8ZMS1-F1
#
_cell.length_a   1.000
_cell.length_b   1.000
_cell.length_c   1.000
_cell.angle_alpha   90.00
_cell.angle_beta   90.00
_cell.angle_gamma   90.00
#
_symmetry.space_group_name_H-M   'P 1'
#
loop_
_entity.id
_entity.type
_entity.pdbx_description
1 polymer ?
#
loop_
_entity_poly.entity_id
_entity_poly.type
_entity_poly.pdbx_seq_one_letter_code
_entity_poly.pdbx_strand_id
1 'polypeptide(L)'
;MLDTAQTLVTWEDTKAWIGRALSVPEGGGVDAVEAGTIRRRLEVLEFGCPLHYDEKAAKEAGYKGIFAPYTMLQTYSGSANWQPGQPTLWRRNQPDFTMRAQVEQGEIPQPGTHGFATDVEIEYFQPLYLGERV
;
A
#
# COMPACT_ATOMS: atom_id res chain seq x y z
N MET A 1 1.63 6.61 -35.43
CA MET A 1 0.82 7.60 -34.70
C MET A 1 -0.61 7.10 -34.70
N LEU A 2 -1.11 6.62 -33.57
CA LEU A 2 -2.54 6.37 -33.39
C LEU A 2 -3.02 7.41 -32.38
N ASP A 3 -3.50 8.52 -32.93
CA ASP A 3 -4.23 9.54 -32.20
C ASP A 3 -5.60 8.92 -31.87
N THR A 4 -5.70 8.36 -30.67
CA THR A 4 -6.96 7.77 -30.20
C THR A 4 -7.65 8.89 -29.47
N ALA A 5 -8.76 9.39 -30.02
CA ALA A 5 -9.59 10.39 -29.35
C ALA A 5 -9.85 9.93 -27.91
N GLN A 6 -9.19 10.58 -26.94
CA GLN A 6 -9.45 10.32 -25.53
C GLN A 6 -10.89 10.75 -25.28
N THR A 7 -11.75 9.79 -24.94
CA THR A 7 -13.07 10.09 -24.40
C THR A 7 -12.87 11.04 -23.23
N LEU A 8 -13.45 12.23 -23.31
CA LEU A 8 -13.26 13.27 -22.31
C LEU A 8 -13.99 12.84 -21.04
N VAL A 9 -13.24 12.29 -20.08
CA VAL A 9 -13.75 11.95 -18.76
C VAL A 9 -14.17 13.25 -18.06
N THR A 10 -15.29 13.21 -17.34
CA THR A 10 -15.84 14.33 -16.58
C THR A 10 -15.87 14.02 -15.07
N TRP A 11 -16.08 15.05 -14.25
CA TRP A 11 -16.30 14.86 -12.82
C TRP A 11 -17.59 14.08 -12.51
N GLU A 12 -18.59 14.11 -13.40
CA GLU A 12 -19.81 13.31 -13.22
C GLU A 12 -19.52 11.81 -13.38
N ASP A 13 -18.60 11.44 -14.28
CA ASP A 13 -18.13 10.06 -14.41
C ASP A 13 -17.43 9.60 -13.12
N THR A 14 -16.61 10.45 -12.49
CA THR A 14 -16.00 10.18 -11.19
C THR A 14 -17.05 10.01 -10.10
N LYS A 15 -18.05 10.91 -10.02
CA LYS A 15 -19.11 10.85 -8.99
C LYS A 15 -19.98 9.60 -9.12
N ALA A 16 -20.18 9.08 -10.33
CA ALA A 16 -20.94 7.85 -10.56
C ALA A 16 -20.30 6.58 -9.93
N TRP A 17 -19.07 6.71 -9.42
CA TRP A 17 -18.37 5.66 -8.67
C TRP A 17 -18.59 5.72 -7.16
N ILE A 18 -19.24 6.76 -6.62
CA ILE A 18 -19.55 6.85 -5.19
C ILE A 18 -20.43 5.65 -4.80
N GLY A 19 -20.04 4.96 -3.71
CA GLY A 19 -20.75 3.79 -3.19
C GLY A 19 -20.38 2.46 -3.87
N ARG A 20 -19.48 2.46 -4.86
CA ARG A 20 -18.94 1.22 -5.41
C ARG A 20 -17.82 0.69 -4.52
N ALA A 21 -17.80 -0.62 -4.29
CA ALA A 21 -16.64 -1.27 -3.71
C ALA A 21 -15.53 -1.29 -4.77
N LEU A 22 -14.37 -0.74 -4.44
CA LEU A 22 -13.15 -0.96 -5.20
C LEU A 22 -12.58 -2.31 -4.78
N SER A 23 -12.10 -3.10 -5.73
CA SER A 23 -11.60 -4.43 -5.42
C SER A 23 -10.40 -4.32 -4.49
N VAL A 24 -10.48 -4.99 -3.34
CA VAL A 24 -9.27 -5.35 -2.59
C VAL A 24 -8.55 -6.41 -3.43
N PRO A 25 -7.22 -6.33 -3.64
CA PRO A 25 -6.51 -7.35 -4.39
C PRO A 25 -6.79 -8.74 -3.80
N GLU A 26 -7.24 -9.67 -4.65
CA GLU A 26 -7.37 -11.07 -4.24
C GLU A 26 -6.00 -11.59 -3.77
N GLY A 27 -5.93 -12.09 -2.53
CA GLY A 27 -4.72 -12.71 -1.98
C GLY A 27 -3.99 -11.92 -0.88
N GLY A 28 -4.45 -10.70 -0.53
CA GLY A 28 -3.92 -9.94 0.60
C GLY A 28 -2.44 -9.55 0.48
N GLY A 29 -1.83 -9.33 1.63
CA GLY A 29 -0.43 -9.02 1.82
C GLY A 29 0.51 -10.14 1.41
N VAL A 30 1.34 -9.90 0.39
CA VAL A 30 2.23 -10.94 -0.16
C VAL A 30 3.45 -11.25 0.70
N ASP A 31 3.75 -10.42 1.70
CA ASP A 31 4.89 -10.60 2.60
C ASP A 31 4.42 -10.83 4.03
N ALA A 32 5.07 -11.78 4.71
CA ALA A 32 4.90 -11.94 6.14
C ALA A 32 5.65 -10.82 6.87
N VAL A 33 5.17 -10.43 8.05
CA VAL A 33 5.91 -9.49 8.89
C VAL A 33 7.25 -10.08 9.28
N GLU A 34 8.30 -9.34 9.00
CA GLU A 34 9.68 -9.77 9.22
C GLU A 34 10.48 -8.68 9.93
N ALA A 35 11.30 -9.08 10.91
CA ALA A 35 11.97 -8.17 11.83
C ALA A 35 12.97 -7.22 11.15
N GLY A 36 13.61 -7.66 10.07
CA GLY A 36 14.50 -6.85 9.25
C GLY A 36 13.80 -5.72 8.50
N THR A 37 12.52 -5.87 8.14
CA THR A 37 11.72 -4.82 7.49
C THR A 37 11.29 -3.80 8.52
N ILE A 38 10.91 -4.26 9.72
CA ILE A 38 10.67 -3.39 10.88
C ILE A 38 11.93 -2.59 11.19
N ARG A 39 13.08 -3.24 11.41
CA ARG A 39 14.36 -2.56 11.68
C ARG A 39 14.67 -1.50 10.62
N ARG A 40 14.61 -1.85 9.33
CA ARG A 40 14.88 -0.90 8.22
C ARG A 40 13.95 0.30 8.24
N ARG A 41 12.68 0.11 8.58
CA ARG A 41 11.72 1.22 8.72
C ARG A 41 12.08 2.11 9.90
N LEU A 42 12.40 1.53 11.05
CA LEU A 42 12.71 2.26 12.28
C LEU A 42 14.01 3.06 12.19
N GLU A 43 15.04 2.52 11.52
CA GLU A 43 16.33 3.19 11.37
C GLU A 43 16.22 4.52 10.63
N VAL A 44 15.46 4.56 9.54
CA VAL A 44 15.26 5.80 8.75
C VAL A 44 14.47 6.86 9.53
N LEU A 45 13.64 6.42 10.49
CA LEU A 45 12.84 7.30 11.35
C LEU A 45 13.54 7.64 12.66
N GLU A 46 14.73 7.08 12.93
CA GLU A 46 15.41 7.11 14.22
C GLU A 46 14.48 6.74 15.40
N PHE A 47 13.53 5.83 15.14
CA PHE A 47 12.49 5.49 16.10
C PHE A 47 12.89 4.28 16.96
N GLY A 48 13.50 4.55 18.12
CA GLY A 48 14.04 3.56 19.05
C GLY A 48 13.03 2.95 20.05
N CYS A 49 11.78 2.71 19.65
CA CYS A 49 10.80 2.09 20.55
C CYS A 49 11.05 0.57 20.68
N PRO A 50 11.34 0.05 21.90
CA PRO A 50 11.74 -1.34 22.08
C PRO A 50 10.63 -2.36 21.81
N LEU A 51 9.36 -1.94 21.81
CA LEU A 51 8.23 -2.83 21.50
C LEU A 51 8.33 -3.50 20.11
N HIS A 52 9.14 -2.93 19.22
CA HIS A 52 9.28 -3.37 17.83
C HIS A 52 10.54 -4.20 17.55
N TYR A 53 11.41 -4.42 18.55
CA TYR A 53 12.64 -5.20 18.36
C TYR A 53 13.11 -5.98 19.61
N ASP A 54 12.51 -5.74 20.77
CA ASP A 54 12.79 -6.46 22.01
C ASP A 54 11.53 -7.24 22.45
N GLU A 55 11.60 -8.56 22.28
CA GLU A 55 10.54 -9.51 22.62
C GLU A 55 10.14 -9.43 24.11
N LYS A 56 11.09 -9.20 25.00
CA LYS A 56 10.84 -9.09 26.43
C LYS A 56 10.08 -7.80 26.72
N ALA A 57 10.55 -6.69 26.18
CA ALA A 57 9.89 -5.39 26.36
C ALA A 57 8.44 -5.41 25.83
N ALA A 58 8.21 -6.02 24.66
CA ALA A 58 6.88 -6.16 24.08
C ALA A 58 5.93 -6.98 24.98
N LYS A 59 6.41 -8.11 25.52
CA LYS A 59 5.63 -8.97 26.43
C LYS A 59 5.35 -8.31 27.77
N GLU A 60 6.34 -7.64 28.36
CA GLU A 60 6.16 -6.89 29.61
C GLU A 60 5.14 -5.75 29.46
N ALA A 61 5.01 -5.18 28.26
CA ALA A 61 3.99 -4.19 27.91
C ALA A 61 2.61 -4.80 27.55
N GLY A 62 2.44 -6.12 27.64
CA GLY A 62 1.15 -6.80 27.41
C GLY A 62 0.88 -7.23 25.96
N TYR A 63 1.86 -7.15 25.07
CA TYR A 63 1.74 -7.66 23.70
C TYR A 63 2.15 -9.13 23.59
N LYS A 64 1.73 -9.84 22.53
CA LYS A 64 2.10 -11.25 22.32
C LYS A 64 3.60 -11.47 22.05
N GLY A 65 4.29 -10.44 21.55
CA GLY A 65 5.69 -10.45 21.13
C GLY A 65 5.96 -9.23 20.26
N ILE A 66 7.07 -9.24 19.52
CA ILE A 66 7.40 -8.16 18.57
C ILE A 66 6.30 -8.00 17.51
N PHE A 67 5.91 -6.76 17.27
CA PHE A 67 4.94 -6.38 16.23
C PHE A 67 5.43 -5.19 15.41
N ALA A 68 4.97 -5.09 14.17
CA ALA A 68 5.28 -3.97 13.31
C ALA A 68 4.61 -2.68 13.81
N PRO A 69 5.28 -1.51 13.72
CA PRO A 69 4.64 -0.22 13.89
C PRO A 69 3.35 -0.12 13.06
N TYR A 70 2.26 0.40 13.64
CA TYR A 70 0.95 0.46 12.99
C TYR A 70 0.97 1.06 11.58
N THR A 71 1.78 2.10 11.37
CA THR A 71 1.95 2.75 10.05
C THR A 71 2.50 1.83 8.96
N MET A 72 3.05 0.66 9.32
CA MET A 72 3.53 -0.34 8.36
C MET A 72 2.43 -1.26 7.84
N LEU A 73 1.17 -1.12 8.29
CA LEU A 73 0.04 -1.87 7.74
C LEU A 73 0.02 -1.78 6.20
N GLN A 74 0.19 -0.57 5.64
CA GLN A 74 0.19 -0.37 4.19
C GLN A 74 1.36 -1.05 3.48
N THR A 75 2.50 -1.24 4.16
CA THR A 75 3.64 -2.00 3.63
C THR A 75 3.30 -3.47 3.50
N TYR A 76 2.58 -4.03 4.48
CA TYR A 76 2.24 -5.45 4.51
C TYR A 76 0.92 -5.78 3.83
N SER A 77 0.02 -4.82 3.62
CA SER A 77 -1.26 -5.02 2.91
C SER A 77 -1.11 -4.97 1.39
N GLY A 78 0.06 -4.59 0.88
CA GLY A 78 0.31 -4.45 -0.54
C GLY A 78 0.36 -5.81 -1.24
N SER A 79 -0.32 -5.90 -2.39
CA SER A 79 -0.12 -7.01 -3.31
C SER A 79 1.25 -6.92 -3.98
N ALA A 80 1.77 -8.06 -4.46
CA ALA A 80 2.93 -8.05 -5.33
C ALA A 80 2.63 -7.21 -6.58
N ASN A 81 3.52 -6.27 -6.91
CA ASN A 81 3.37 -5.48 -8.12
C ASN A 81 3.43 -6.36 -9.37
N TRP A 82 4.25 -7.43 -9.36
CA TRP A 82 4.52 -8.33 -10.48
C TRP A 82 4.63 -9.78 -10.01
N GLN A 83 4.26 -10.74 -10.86
CA GLN A 83 4.46 -12.18 -10.61
C GLN A 83 5.22 -12.86 -11.75
N PRO A 84 5.96 -13.96 -11.48
CA PRO A 84 6.62 -14.75 -12.52
C PRO A 84 5.71 -15.12 -13.68
N GLY A 85 6.15 -14.83 -14.90
CA GLY A 85 5.39 -15.06 -16.13
C GLY A 85 4.52 -13.87 -16.58
N GLN A 86 4.33 -12.84 -15.74
CA GLN A 86 3.69 -11.61 -16.18
C GLN A 86 4.63 -10.77 -17.08
N PRO A 87 4.11 -10.03 -18.07
CA PRO A 87 4.91 -9.08 -18.83
C PRO A 87 5.43 -7.95 -17.94
N THR A 88 6.44 -7.21 -18.42
CA THR A 88 6.94 -6.04 -17.70
C THR A 88 5.82 -5.03 -17.41
N LEU A 89 5.83 -4.49 -16.21
CA LEU A 89 4.95 -3.39 -15.82
C LEU A 89 5.38 -2.07 -16.47
N TRP A 90 6.65 -1.94 -16.86
CA TRP A 90 7.21 -0.77 -17.52
C TRP A 90 6.84 -0.76 -19.02
N ARG A 91 5.56 -0.51 -19.31
CA ARG A 91 5.02 -0.50 -20.69
C ARG A 91 5.37 0.75 -21.49
N ARG A 92 5.85 1.81 -20.82
CA ARG A 92 6.18 3.11 -21.43
C ARG A 92 7.57 3.56 -20.99
N ASN A 93 8.29 4.22 -21.89
CA ASN A 93 9.54 4.90 -21.57
C ASN A 93 9.25 6.35 -21.16
N GLN A 94 8.54 6.53 -20.04
CA GLN A 94 8.22 7.83 -19.47
C GLN A 94 8.91 8.00 -18.10
N PRO A 95 9.60 9.12 -17.85
CA PRO A 95 10.39 9.32 -16.63
C PRO A 95 9.55 9.40 -15.36
N ASP A 96 8.26 9.69 -15.48
CA ASP A 96 7.26 9.85 -14.42
C ASP A 96 6.33 8.64 -14.26
N PHE A 97 6.61 7.54 -14.97
CA PHE A 97 5.80 6.33 -14.84
C PHE A 97 5.93 5.76 -13.41
N THR A 98 4.86 5.83 -12.63
CA THR A 98 4.77 5.18 -11.33
C THR A 98 3.76 4.04 -11.41
N MET A 99 4.21 2.80 -11.15
CA MET A 99 3.33 1.61 -11.17
C MET A 99 2.15 1.74 -10.22
N ARG A 100 2.34 2.52 -9.14
CA ARG A 100 1.33 2.77 -8.11
C ARG A 100 0.13 3.56 -8.63
N ALA A 101 0.34 4.55 -9.50
CA ALA A 101 -0.75 5.31 -10.12
C ALA A 101 -1.68 4.42 -10.95
N GLN A 102 -1.13 3.40 -11.63
CA GLN A 102 -1.95 2.53 -12.48
C GLN A 102 -2.76 1.48 -11.69
N VAL A 103 -2.25 1.01 -10.55
CA VAL A 103 -2.89 -0.03 -9.71
C VAL A 103 -3.90 0.56 -8.73
N GLU A 104 -3.62 1.72 -8.11
CA GLU A 104 -4.54 2.36 -7.16
C GLU A 104 -5.59 3.26 -7.85
N GLN A 105 -5.29 3.84 -9.02
CA GLN A 105 -6.21 4.76 -9.72
C GLN A 105 -6.92 4.11 -10.91
N GLY A 106 -6.58 2.87 -11.26
CA GLY A 106 -6.99 2.22 -12.51
C GLY A 106 -8.49 1.98 -12.67
N GLU A 107 -9.28 2.12 -11.61
CA GLU A 107 -10.72 1.89 -11.65
C GLU A 107 -11.54 3.18 -11.70
N ILE A 108 -11.03 4.28 -11.12
CA ILE A 108 -11.84 5.50 -10.99
C ILE A 108 -11.53 6.47 -12.14
N PRO A 109 -12.49 6.81 -13.00
CA PRO A 109 -12.29 7.81 -14.05
C PRO A 109 -12.04 9.18 -13.42
N GLN A 110 -10.98 9.88 -13.84
CA GLN A 110 -10.63 11.22 -13.37
C GLN A 110 -10.40 12.17 -14.55
N PRO A 111 -11.00 13.38 -14.56
CA PRO A 111 -10.75 14.39 -15.59
C PRO A 111 -9.42 15.13 -15.42
N GLY A 112 -8.76 15.00 -14.26
CA GLY A 112 -7.46 15.58 -13.97
C GLY A 112 -6.30 14.73 -14.51
N THR A 113 -5.16 15.37 -14.75
CA THR A 113 -3.93 14.67 -15.18
C THR A 113 -3.05 14.24 -14.01
N HIS A 114 -3.28 14.78 -12.81
CA HIS A 114 -2.50 14.53 -11.60
C HIS A 114 -3.40 14.60 -10.37
N GLY A 115 -3.01 13.88 -9.31
CA GLY A 115 -3.66 13.94 -8.01
C GLY A 115 -2.63 13.94 -6.88
N PHE A 116 -3.04 14.43 -5.71
CA PHE A 116 -2.28 14.33 -4.48
C PHE A 116 -3.26 14.00 -3.34
N ALA A 117 -2.84 13.17 -2.39
CA ALA A 117 -3.65 12.87 -1.21
C ALA A 117 -3.70 14.11 -0.31
N THR A 118 -4.91 14.56 0.03
CA THR A 118 -5.12 15.68 0.97
C THR A 118 -5.29 15.21 2.41
N ASP A 119 -5.80 14.00 2.60
CA ASP A 119 -6.13 13.45 3.90
C ASP A 119 -6.08 11.91 3.88
N VAL A 120 -5.73 11.32 5.03
CA VAL A 120 -5.68 9.87 5.24
C VAL A 120 -6.08 9.57 6.68
N GLU A 121 -7.15 8.79 6.84
CA GLU A 121 -7.59 8.23 8.11
C GLU A 121 -7.39 6.71 8.08
N ILE A 122 -6.75 6.16 9.12
CA ILE A 122 -6.51 4.72 9.26
C ILE A 122 -6.84 4.31 10.69
N GLU A 123 -7.72 3.32 10.83
CA GLU A 123 -8.05 2.70 12.10
C GLU A 123 -7.30 1.37 12.28
N TYR A 124 -6.71 1.17 13.45
CA TYR A 124 -5.94 -0.03 13.78
C TYR A 124 -6.65 -0.83 14.86
N PHE A 125 -7.14 -2.02 14.49
CA PHE A 125 -7.87 -2.89 15.42
C PHE A 125 -6.96 -3.82 16.23
N GLN A 126 -5.83 -4.24 15.64
CA GLN A 126 -4.87 -5.12 16.29
C GLN A 126 -3.44 -4.90 15.76
N PRO A 127 -2.41 -5.18 16.58
CA PRO A 127 -1.03 -5.23 16.12
C PRO A 127 -0.81 -6.34 15.08
N LEU A 128 0.16 -6.14 14.19
CA LEU A 128 0.60 -7.14 13.22
C LEU A 128 1.92 -7.77 13.69
N TYR A 129 1.86 -9.02 14.14
CA TYR A 129 2.98 -9.73 14.76
C TYR A 129 3.91 -10.37 13.73
N LEU A 130 5.15 -10.65 14.12
CA LEU A 130 6.11 -11.37 13.28
C LEU A 130 5.51 -12.67 12.71
N GLY A 131 5.67 -12.88 11.41
CA GLY A 131 5.17 -14.05 10.69
C GLY A 131 3.72 -13.93 10.19
N GLU A 132 2.93 -12.97 10.67
CA GLU A 132 1.57 -12.74 10.20
C GLU A 132 1.55 -12.14 8.78
N ARG A 133 0.43 -12.37 8.08
CA ARG A 133 0.13 -11.84 6.75
C ARG A 133 -1.22 -11.14 6.80
N VAL A 134 -1.33 -10.01 6.09
CA VAL A 134 -2.55 -9.19 6.01
C VAL A 134 -3.49 -9.75 4.96
#